data_AF-A0A562CKC9-F1
#
_entry.id   AF-A0A562CKC9-F1
#
_cell.length_a   1.000
_cell.length_b   1.000
_cell.length_c   1.000
_cell.angle_alpha   90.00
_cell.angle_beta   90.00
_cell.angle_gamma   90.00
#
_symmetry.space_group_name_H-M   'P 1'
#
loop_
_entity.id
_entity.type
_entity.pdbx_description
1 polymer ?
#
loop_
_entity_poly.entity_id
_entity_poly.type
_entity_poly.pdbx_seq_one_letter_code
_entity_poly.pdbx_strand_id
1 'polypeptide(L)'
;MDNPDEALARFAAQQPGAALGDVLGASGRSLQPISRAGQEAATNLLDKATRGLLTGDMDRARRFADRACRLAYDRHEESHPAARVAHMQFFDLVVDTLEDCEPGDTLWLQAAAMAAADADERGRSEVRDVLEAISRDYHLTRREHAAVRAAVVDLPVLTSAWELRFGPAEHDAFVETVLSMLRVTIGYLAALGALEGVGS
;
A
#
# COMPACT_ATOMS: atom_id res chain seq x y z
N MET A 1 30.10 -3.49 16.00
CA MET A 1 28.71 -3.43 15.50
C MET A 1 28.38 -4.85 15.12
N ASP A 2 27.58 -5.54 15.92
CA ASP A 2 27.17 -6.92 15.62
C ASP A 2 26.39 -6.92 14.30
N ASN A 3 26.78 -7.82 13.40
CA ASN A 3 26.09 -8.00 12.13
C ASN A 3 24.63 -8.41 12.45
N PRO A 4 23.60 -7.72 11.91
CA PRO A 4 22.20 -8.08 12.14
C PRO A 4 21.91 -9.55 11.80
N ASP A 5 22.63 -10.14 10.83
CA ASP A 5 22.53 -11.56 10.49
C ASP A 5 23.09 -12.47 11.60
N GLU A 6 24.13 -12.05 12.30
CA GLU A 6 24.69 -12.78 13.45
C GLU A 6 23.80 -12.67 14.68
N ALA A 7 23.12 -11.53 14.87
CA ALA A 7 22.14 -11.35 15.93
C ALA A 7 20.91 -12.26 15.71
N LEU A 8 20.46 -12.38 14.45
CA LEU A 8 19.37 -13.27 14.04
C LEU A 8 19.73 -14.75 14.23
N ALA A 9 20.95 -15.15 13.85
CA ALA A 9 21.46 -16.52 14.05
C ALA A 9 21.55 -16.89 15.54
N ARG A 10 21.97 -15.94 16.39
CA ARG A 10 22.07 -16.13 17.84
C ARG A 10 20.70 -16.33 18.50
N PHE A 11 19.72 -15.55 18.07
CA PHE A 11 18.34 -15.65 18.57
C PHE A 11 17.70 -17.00 18.20
N ALA A 12 17.91 -17.47 16.97
CA ALA A 12 17.40 -18.75 16.51
C ALA A 12 18.03 -19.96 17.26
N ALA A 13 19.32 -19.87 17.61
CA ALA A 13 20.04 -20.94 18.30
C ALA A 13 19.70 -21.09 19.80
N GLN A 14 19.05 -20.09 20.41
CA GLN A 14 18.74 -20.08 21.85
C GLN A 14 17.34 -20.64 22.19
N GLN A 15 16.55 -21.06 21.20
CA GLN A 15 15.25 -21.70 21.43
C GLN A 15 15.40 -23.20 21.78
N PRO A 16 14.76 -23.71 22.85
CA PRO A 16 14.78 -25.13 23.18
C PRO A 16 13.99 -25.94 22.15
N GLY A 17 14.65 -26.83 21.41
CA GLY A 17 14.07 -27.60 20.30
C GLY A 17 15.01 -27.86 19.11
N ALA A 18 16.28 -27.46 19.22
CA ALA A 18 17.29 -27.44 18.14
C ALA A 18 17.62 -28.77 17.44
N ALA A 19 17.00 -29.90 17.80
CA ALA A 19 17.12 -31.16 17.07
C ALA A 19 16.18 -31.28 15.85
N LEU A 20 15.28 -30.32 15.65
CA LEU A 20 14.35 -30.24 14.50
C LEU A 20 14.66 -29.05 13.55
N GLY A 21 15.88 -28.51 13.61
CA GLY A 21 16.28 -27.27 12.93
C GLY A 21 16.12 -27.28 11.40
N ASP A 22 16.28 -28.44 10.75
CA ASP A 22 16.20 -28.53 9.28
C ASP A 22 14.77 -28.63 8.74
N VAL A 23 13.77 -28.95 9.57
CA VAL A 23 12.38 -29.14 9.11
C VAL A 23 11.56 -27.85 9.22
N LEU A 24 11.95 -26.93 10.11
CA LEU A 24 11.29 -25.62 10.26
C LEU A 24 11.73 -24.58 9.22
N GLY A 25 12.86 -24.81 8.54
CA GLY A 25 13.29 -23.99 7.39
C GLY A 25 12.46 -24.23 6.12
N ALA A 26 11.82 -25.40 5.99
CA ALA A 26 11.00 -25.78 4.83
C ALA A 26 9.51 -25.42 4.96
N SER A 27 9.06 -24.95 6.13
CA SER A 27 7.68 -24.56 6.35
C SER A 27 7.66 -23.07 6.64
N GLY A 28 7.06 -22.25 5.77
CA GLY A 28 6.98 -20.79 5.91
C GLY A 28 6.33 -20.25 7.20
N ARG A 29 5.93 -21.13 8.13
CA ARG A 29 5.42 -20.83 9.48
C ARG A 29 6.39 -20.07 10.36
N SER A 30 7.71 -20.12 10.11
CA SER A 30 8.69 -19.34 10.89
C SER A 30 8.81 -17.89 10.44
N LEU A 31 8.47 -17.57 9.17
CA LEU A 31 8.60 -16.22 8.60
C LEU A 31 7.31 -15.40 8.74
N GLN A 32 6.14 -16.07 8.84
CA GLN A 32 4.84 -15.41 8.95
C GLN A 32 4.73 -14.40 10.11
N PRO A 33 5.22 -14.68 11.34
CA PRO A 33 5.16 -13.68 12.43
C PRO A 33 6.02 -12.44 12.16
N ILE A 34 7.16 -12.60 11.48
CA ILE A 34 8.07 -11.50 11.14
C ILE A 34 7.44 -10.61 10.07
N SER A 35 6.88 -11.22 9.03
CA SER A 35 6.14 -10.52 7.98
C SER A 35 5.01 -9.67 8.58
N ARG A 36 4.20 -10.27 9.45
CA ARG A 36 3.11 -9.59 10.15
C ARG A 36 3.60 -8.42 10.99
N ALA A 37 4.67 -8.60 11.78
CA ALA A 37 5.24 -7.53 12.58
C ALA A 37 5.76 -6.36 11.72
N GLY A 38 6.35 -6.66 10.56
CA GLY A 38 6.79 -5.65 9.58
C GLY A 38 5.62 -4.84 9.01
N GLN A 39 4.53 -5.52 8.65
CA GLN A 39 3.30 -4.88 8.18
C GLN A 39 2.66 -4.01 9.27
N GLU A 40 2.49 -4.53 10.49
CA GLU A 40 1.93 -3.77 11.63
C GLU A 40 2.76 -2.52 11.98
N ALA A 41 4.09 -2.63 11.89
CA ALA A 41 4.99 -1.49 12.08
C ALA A 41 4.84 -0.46 10.94
N ALA A 42 4.74 -0.91 9.69
CA ALA A 42 4.51 -0.05 8.54
C ALA A 42 3.18 0.69 8.67
N THR A 43 2.07 -0.01 8.95
CA THR A 43 0.74 0.59 9.16
C THR A 43 0.79 1.70 10.20
N ASN A 44 1.37 1.44 11.38
CA ASN A 44 1.48 2.45 12.43
C ASN A 44 2.29 3.70 12.02
N LEU A 45 3.31 3.53 11.18
CA LEU A 45 4.13 4.64 10.69
C LEU A 45 3.39 5.41 9.60
N LEU A 46 2.76 4.72 8.65
CA LEU A 46 2.01 5.34 7.57
C LEU A 46 0.76 6.07 8.07
N ASP A 47 0.04 5.54 9.07
CA ASP A 47 -1.06 6.27 9.72
C ASP A 47 -0.60 7.61 10.31
N LYS A 48 0.59 7.64 10.90
CA LYS A 48 1.17 8.88 11.43
C LYS A 48 1.62 9.82 10.31
N ALA A 49 2.08 9.27 9.18
CA ALA A 49 2.42 10.05 8.00
C ALA A 49 1.16 10.70 7.39
N THR A 50 0.09 9.93 7.21
CA THR A 50 -1.24 10.38 6.77
C THR A 50 -1.78 11.49 7.65
N ARG A 51 -1.71 11.34 8.99
CA ARG A 51 -2.10 12.44 9.90
C ARG A 51 -1.27 13.70 9.69
N GLY A 52 0.04 13.56 9.44
CA GLY A 52 0.90 14.69 9.10
C GLY A 52 0.45 15.41 7.83
N LEU A 53 0.16 14.65 6.76
CA LEU A 53 -0.37 15.18 5.50
C LEU A 53 -1.69 15.92 5.70
N LEU A 54 -2.65 15.33 6.43
CA LEU A 54 -3.95 15.94 6.73
C LEU A 54 -3.85 17.26 7.51
N THR A 55 -2.85 17.39 8.40
CA THR A 55 -2.62 18.63 9.15
C THR A 55 -1.69 19.62 8.43
N GLY A 56 -1.20 19.30 7.23
CA GLY A 56 -0.21 20.11 6.50
C GLY A 56 1.21 20.08 7.07
N ASP A 57 1.51 19.20 8.04
CA ASP A 57 2.84 19.02 8.63
C ASP A 57 3.67 18.06 7.77
N MET A 58 4.16 18.60 6.64
CA MET A 58 4.90 17.83 5.63
C MET A 58 6.19 17.22 6.18
N ASP A 59 6.89 17.92 7.08
CA ASP A 59 8.11 17.41 7.69
C ASP A 59 7.81 16.18 8.56
N ARG A 60 6.71 16.23 9.33
CA ARG A 60 6.26 15.07 10.12
C ARG A 60 5.84 13.92 9.22
N ALA A 61 5.09 14.19 8.16
CA ALA A 61 4.69 13.16 7.20
C ALA A 61 5.92 12.45 6.62
N ARG A 62 6.88 13.22 6.10
CA ARG A 62 8.13 12.68 5.55
C ARG A 62 8.93 11.87 6.56
N ARG A 63 9.07 12.35 7.81
CA ARG A 63 9.81 11.61 8.85
C ARG A 63 9.22 10.24 9.15
N PHE A 64 7.89 10.10 9.14
CA PHE A 64 7.26 8.81 9.38
C PHE A 64 7.33 7.90 8.16
N ALA A 65 7.15 8.44 6.95
CA ALA A 65 7.35 7.69 5.71
C ALA A 65 8.81 7.20 5.56
N ASP A 66 9.80 8.04 5.84
CA ASP A 66 11.22 7.66 5.86
C ASP A 66 11.47 6.47 6.79
N ARG A 67 10.92 6.49 8.01
CA ARG A 67 11.04 5.37 8.95
C ARG A 67 10.35 4.10 8.44
N ALA A 68 9.19 4.22 7.80
CA ALA A 68 8.51 3.08 7.21
C ALA A 68 9.34 2.47 6.08
N CYS A 69 9.93 3.29 5.22
CA CYS A 69 10.78 2.86 4.11
C CYS A 69 12.13 2.26 4.55
N ARG A 70 12.50 2.36 5.83
CA ARG A 70 13.70 1.70 6.40
C ARG A 70 13.41 0.33 7.02
N LEU A 71 12.14 -0.08 7.06
CA LEU A 71 11.80 -1.43 7.53
C LEU A 71 12.46 -2.48 6.62
N ALA A 72 12.79 -3.64 7.18
CA ALA A 72 13.41 -4.69 6.41
C ALA A 72 12.46 -5.17 5.30
N TYR A 73 13.02 -5.40 4.10
CA TYR A 73 12.31 -6.02 3.00
C TYR A 73 11.77 -7.40 3.41
N ASP A 74 10.51 -7.66 3.09
CA ASP A 74 9.86 -8.92 3.40
C ASP A 74 10.12 -9.93 2.28
N ARG A 75 10.99 -10.91 2.58
CA ARG A 75 11.32 -11.97 1.61
C ARG A 75 10.19 -12.98 1.41
N HIS A 76 9.28 -13.13 2.37
CA HIS A 76 8.16 -14.05 2.25
C HIS A 76 7.10 -13.49 1.31
N GLU A 77 6.83 -12.19 1.47
CA GLU A 77 5.83 -11.44 0.71
C GLU A 77 6.40 -10.76 -0.54
N GLU A 78 7.68 -10.98 -0.83
CA GLU A 78 8.46 -10.41 -1.93
C GLU A 78 8.18 -8.92 -2.20
N SER A 79 8.07 -8.15 -1.12
CA SER A 79 7.70 -6.74 -1.17
C SER A 79 8.25 -5.95 0.02
N HIS A 80 8.33 -4.63 -0.14
CA HIS A 80 8.67 -3.76 0.97
C HIS A 80 7.41 -3.47 1.82
N PRO A 81 7.44 -3.65 3.16
CA PRO A 81 6.25 -3.46 3.99
C PRO A 81 5.57 -2.10 3.81
N ALA A 82 6.34 -1.02 3.74
CA ALA A 82 5.79 0.32 3.48
C ALA A 82 5.02 0.44 2.15
N ALA A 83 5.55 -0.11 1.05
CA ALA A 83 4.89 -0.06 -0.25
C ALA A 83 3.61 -0.92 -0.25
N ARG A 84 3.72 -2.15 0.27
CA ARG A 84 2.58 -3.07 0.37
C ARG A 84 1.46 -2.49 1.21
N VAL A 85 1.77 -1.94 2.39
CA VAL A 85 0.74 -1.37 3.26
C VAL A 85 0.11 -0.13 2.64
N ALA A 86 0.88 0.76 2.02
CA ALA A 86 0.31 1.93 1.33
C ALA A 86 -0.64 1.51 0.19
N HIS A 87 -0.26 0.49 -0.58
CA HIS A 87 -1.09 -0.08 -1.64
C HIS A 87 -2.38 -0.67 -1.07
N MET A 88 -2.26 -1.58 -0.10
CA MET A 88 -3.40 -2.25 0.52
C MET A 88 -4.34 -1.25 1.20
N GLN A 89 -3.83 -0.22 1.87
CA GLN A 89 -4.67 0.82 2.49
C GLN A 89 -5.57 1.53 1.46
N PHE A 90 -5.05 1.82 0.27
CA PHE A 90 -5.86 2.43 -0.79
C PHE A 90 -6.77 1.40 -1.46
N PHE A 91 -6.27 0.21 -1.78
CA PHE A 91 -7.05 -0.87 -2.37
C PHE A 91 -8.26 -1.25 -1.50
N ASP A 92 -8.04 -1.54 -0.22
CA ASP A 92 -9.07 -1.93 0.74
C ASP A 92 -10.14 -0.84 0.85
N LEU A 93 -9.72 0.44 0.89
CA LEU A 93 -10.66 1.56 0.93
C LEU A 93 -11.57 1.64 -0.31
N VAL A 94 -11.02 1.42 -1.51
CA VAL A 94 -11.82 1.42 -2.75
C VAL A 94 -12.75 0.21 -2.79
N VAL A 95 -12.28 -0.96 -2.34
CA VAL A 95 -13.09 -2.18 -2.27
C VAL A 95 -14.22 -2.04 -1.26
N ASP A 96 -13.95 -1.56 -0.05
CA ASP A 96 -14.97 -1.33 0.98
C ASP A 96 -16.07 -0.40 0.42
N THR A 97 -15.67 0.68 -0.26
CA THR A 97 -16.61 1.62 -0.90
C THR A 97 -17.40 0.96 -2.03
N LEU A 98 -16.77 0.10 -2.85
CA LEU A 98 -17.46 -0.66 -3.90
C LEU A 98 -18.47 -1.65 -3.31
N GLU A 99 -18.13 -2.33 -2.22
CA GLU A 99 -18.99 -3.32 -1.57
C GLU A 99 -20.20 -2.68 -0.88
N ASP A 100 -20.05 -1.45 -0.39
CA ASP A 100 -21.15 -0.65 0.18
C ASP A 100 -22.07 -0.02 -0.90
N CYS A 101 -21.65 0.01 -2.17
CA CYS A 101 -22.42 0.55 -3.27
C CYS A 101 -23.48 -0.43 -3.82
N GLU A 102 -24.66 0.09 -4.18
CA GLU A 102 -25.64 -0.69 -4.94
C GLU A 102 -25.14 -0.99 -6.36
N PRO A 103 -25.54 -2.12 -6.99
CA PRO A 103 -25.13 -2.44 -8.35
C PRO A 103 -25.44 -1.32 -9.35
N GLY A 104 -24.40 -0.85 -10.06
CA GLY A 104 -24.49 0.27 -11.00
C GLY A 104 -24.30 1.66 -10.39
N ASP A 105 -24.16 1.78 -9.08
CA ASP A 105 -23.61 2.98 -8.45
C ASP A 105 -22.12 3.10 -8.82
N THR A 106 -21.72 4.32 -9.14
CA THR A 106 -20.37 4.64 -9.60
C THR A 106 -19.63 5.56 -8.63
N LEU A 107 -20.17 5.79 -7.42
CA LEU A 107 -19.57 6.63 -6.39
C LEU A 107 -18.09 6.28 -6.14
N TRP A 108 -17.81 4.99 -5.90
CA TRP A 108 -16.45 4.50 -5.66
C TRP A 108 -15.49 4.83 -6.83
N LEU A 109 -15.97 4.73 -8.07
CA LEU A 109 -15.18 4.98 -9.29
C LEU A 109 -15.02 6.48 -9.56
N GLN A 110 -16.06 7.27 -9.29
CA GLN A 110 -16.01 8.73 -9.41
C GLN A 110 -15.02 9.31 -8.40
N ALA A 111 -15.02 8.83 -7.15
CA ALA A 111 -14.05 9.21 -6.14
C ALA A 111 -12.61 8.86 -6.56
N ALA A 112 -12.39 7.67 -7.14
CA ALA A 112 -11.09 7.27 -7.66
C ALA A 112 -10.62 8.18 -8.81
N ALA A 113 -11.52 8.53 -9.73
CA ALA A 113 -11.20 9.43 -10.83
C ALA A 113 -10.86 10.86 -10.35
N MET A 114 -11.59 11.37 -9.34
CA MET A 114 -11.28 12.65 -8.71
C MET A 114 -9.93 12.63 -7.99
N ALA A 115 -9.66 11.58 -7.22
CA ALA A 115 -8.36 11.42 -6.55
C ALA A 115 -7.19 11.37 -7.56
N ALA A 116 -7.38 10.71 -8.70
CA ALA A 116 -6.39 10.66 -9.77
C ALA A 116 -6.17 12.02 -10.46
N ALA A 117 -7.19 12.87 -10.56
CA ALA A 117 -7.08 14.15 -11.25
C ALA A 117 -6.08 15.11 -10.59
N ASP A 118 -6.00 15.07 -9.26
CA ASP A 118 -5.11 15.92 -8.45
C ASP A 118 -3.80 15.23 -8.04
N ALA A 119 -3.65 13.94 -8.36
CA ALA A 119 -2.46 13.17 -8.02
C ALA A 119 -1.29 13.42 -8.98
N ASP A 120 -0.07 13.26 -8.46
CA ASP A 120 1.13 13.19 -9.29
C ASP A 120 1.15 11.92 -10.15
N GLU A 121 2.12 11.80 -11.06
CA GLU A 121 2.21 10.67 -12.00
C GLU A 121 2.23 9.30 -11.29
N ARG A 122 2.93 9.21 -10.16
CA ARG A 122 3.01 7.96 -9.39
C ARG A 122 1.66 7.62 -8.76
N GLY A 123 0.98 8.60 -8.17
CA GLY A 123 -0.32 8.41 -7.56
C GLY A 123 -1.38 8.03 -8.60
N ARG A 124 -1.32 8.64 -9.79
CA ARG A 124 -2.17 8.27 -10.93
C ARG A 124 -1.95 6.84 -11.40
N SER A 125 -0.70 6.37 -11.43
CA SER A 125 -0.39 4.96 -11.73
C SER A 125 -0.95 4.03 -10.65
N GLU A 126 -0.88 4.42 -9.39
CA GLU A 126 -1.45 3.61 -8.29
C GLU A 126 -2.98 3.48 -8.40
N VAL A 127 -3.68 4.56 -8.73
CA VAL A 127 -5.13 4.51 -9.01
C VAL A 127 -5.43 3.56 -10.15
N ARG A 128 -4.64 3.61 -11.23
CA ARG A 128 -4.78 2.68 -12.34
C ARG A 128 -4.63 1.22 -11.89
N ASP A 129 -3.56 0.90 -11.16
CA ASP A 129 -3.25 -0.47 -10.76
C ASP A 129 -4.36 -1.05 -9.87
N VAL A 130 -4.88 -0.27 -8.91
CA VAL A 130 -6.00 -0.68 -8.06
C VAL A 130 -7.28 -0.90 -8.88
N LEU A 131 -7.63 0.03 -9.78
CA LEU A 131 -8.83 -0.11 -10.61
C LEU A 131 -8.74 -1.31 -11.57
N GLU A 132 -7.57 -1.57 -12.14
CA GLU A 132 -7.34 -2.74 -12.99
C GLU A 132 -7.41 -4.06 -12.20
N ALA A 133 -6.90 -4.09 -10.96
CA ALA A 133 -7.01 -5.23 -10.06
C ALA A 133 -8.48 -5.51 -9.70
N ILE A 134 -9.23 -4.48 -9.28
CA ILE A 134 -10.67 -4.61 -8.98
C ILE A 134 -11.43 -5.12 -10.21
N SER A 135 -11.18 -4.55 -11.39
CA SER A 135 -11.83 -5.00 -12.63
C SER A 135 -11.45 -6.42 -13.05
N ARG A 136 -10.38 -7.01 -12.52
CA ARG A 136 -9.97 -8.39 -12.82
C ARG A 136 -10.56 -9.37 -11.82
N ASP A 137 -10.56 -8.99 -10.55
CA ASP A 137 -10.75 -9.90 -9.44
C ASP A 137 -12.18 -9.86 -8.86
N TYR A 138 -12.95 -8.79 -9.15
CA TYR A 138 -14.31 -8.61 -8.66
C TYR A 138 -15.36 -8.79 -9.76
N HIS A 139 -16.57 -9.20 -9.34
CA HIS A 139 -17.72 -9.35 -10.23
C HIS A 139 -18.36 -8.01 -10.55
N LEU A 140 -17.87 -7.34 -11.59
CA LEU A 140 -18.46 -6.11 -12.10
C LEU A 140 -19.45 -6.40 -13.24
N THR A 141 -20.45 -5.54 -13.37
CA THR A 141 -21.31 -5.51 -14.55
C THR A 141 -20.52 -5.08 -15.78
N ARG A 142 -21.06 -5.37 -16.98
CA ARG A 142 -20.45 -4.92 -18.24
C ARG A 142 -20.27 -3.39 -18.31
N ARG A 143 -21.19 -2.64 -17.69
CA ARG A 143 -21.15 -1.17 -17.65
C ARG A 143 -20.02 -0.69 -16.74
N GLU A 144 -19.88 -1.26 -15.55
CA GLU A 144 -18.79 -0.92 -14.62
C GLU A 144 -17.42 -1.26 -15.21
N HIS A 145 -17.25 -2.43 -15.83
CA HIS A 145 -16.02 -2.75 -16.56
C HIS A 145 -15.70 -1.73 -17.67
N ALA A 146 -16.71 -1.24 -18.40
CA ALA A 146 -16.50 -0.22 -19.41
C ALA A 146 -16.11 1.14 -18.80
N ALA A 147 -16.71 1.49 -17.65
CA ALA A 147 -16.40 2.71 -16.92
C ALA A 147 -14.97 2.66 -16.34
N VAL A 148 -14.56 1.54 -15.74
CA VAL A 148 -13.19 1.35 -15.25
C VAL A 148 -12.19 1.50 -16.41
N ARG A 149 -12.42 0.83 -17.54
CA ARG A 149 -11.54 0.96 -18.73
C ARG A 149 -11.43 2.40 -19.20
N ALA A 150 -12.53 3.15 -19.20
CA ALA A 150 -12.53 4.56 -19.57
C ALA A 150 -11.77 5.43 -18.55
N ALA A 151 -11.86 5.12 -17.25
CA ALA A 151 -11.16 5.85 -16.20
C ALA A 151 -9.64 5.64 -16.24
N VAL A 152 -9.18 4.43 -16.60
CA VAL A 152 -7.74 4.10 -16.58
C VAL A 152 -7.01 4.37 -17.89
N VAL A 153 -7.72 4.64 -19.00
CA VAL A 153 -7.11 4.70 -20.35
C VAL A 153 -5.98 5.73 -20.46
N ASP A 154 -6.13 6.89 -19.81
CA ASP A 154 -5.18 8.00 -19.86
C ASP A 154 -4.28 8.07 -18.61
N LEU A 155 -4.39 7.10 -17.69
CA LEU A 155 -3.53 7.01 -16.52
C LEU A 155 -2.18 6.37 -16.89
N PRO A 156 -1.05 6.86 -16.34
CA PRO A 156 0.28 6.35 -16.65
C PRO A 156 0.41 4.87 -16.24
N VAL A 157 1.23 4.13 -16.99
CA VAL A 157 1.63 2.76 -16.65
C VAL A 157 3.06 2.81 -16.14
N LEU A 158 3.23 2.74 -14.83
CA LEU A 158 4.53 2.59 -14.20
C LEU A 158 4.63 1.20 -13.58
N THR A 159 5.84 0.80 -13.17
CA THR A 159 5.98 -0.38 -12.30
C THR A 159 5.29 -0.12 -10.97
N SER A 160 4.43 -1.05 -10.56
CA SER A 160 3.65 -0.99 -9.32
C SER A 160 4.56 -0.71 -8.13
N ALA A 161 4.13 0.17 -7.23
CA ALA A 161 5.00 0.63 -6.13
C ALA A 161 5.49 -0.51 -5.23
N TRP A 162 4.68 -1.56 -5.05
CA TRP A 162 5.02 -2.73 -4.24
C TRP A 162 5.90 -3.76 -4.95
N GLU A 163 6.02 -3.69 -6.28
CA GLU A 163 6.94 -4.48 -7.10
C GLU A 163 8.32 -3.83 -7.22
N LEU A 164 8.42 -2.52 -6.96
CA LEU A 164 9.69 -1.80 -7.04
C LEU A 164 10.72 -2.38 -6.08
N ARG A 165 11.96 -2.40 -6.55
CA ARG A 165 13.13 -2.80 -5.79
C ARG A 165 14.01 -1.57 -5.66
N PHE A 166 13.89 -0.87 -4.54
CA PHE A 166 14.71 0.30 -4.27
C PHE A 166 16.04 -0.12 -3.65
N GLY A 167 17.14 0.31 -4.26
CA GLY A 167 18.45 0.24 -3.64
C GLY A 167 18.65 1.35 -2.59
N PRO A 168 19.72 1.28 -1.77
CA PRO A 168 20.01 2.32 -0.78
C PRO A 168 20.15 3.73 -1.37
N ALA A 169 20.58 3.85 -2.63
CA ALA A 169 20.72 5.13 -3.33
C ALA A 169 19.37 5.75 -3.76
N GLU A 170 18.30 4.96 -3.77
CA GLU A 170 16.98 5.37 -4.26
C GLU A 170 15.97 5.57 -3.11
N HIS A 171 16.45 5.56 -1.87
CA HIS A 171 15.61 5.65 -0.67
C HIS A 171 14.71 6.89 -0.66
N ASP A 172 15.23 8.06 -1.04
CA ASP A 172 14.41 9.27 -1.09
C ASP A 172 13.28 9.18 -2.14
N ALA A 173 13.55 8.57 -3.28
CA ALA A 173 12.54 8.32 -4.32
C ALA A 173 11.49 7.30 -3.84
N PHE A 174 11.90 6.33 -3.02
CA PHE A 174 10.98 5.40 -2.39
C PHE A 174 10.05 6.11 -1.40
N VAL A 175 10.60 6.99 -0.54
CA VAL A 175 9.81 7.80 0.39
C VAL A 175 8.78 8.66 -0.36
N GLU A 176 9.18 9.31 -1.45
CA GLU A 176 8.23 10.08 -2.28
C GLU A 176 7.15 9.20 -2.92
N THR A 177 7.51 8.00 -3.37
CA THR A 177 6.55 7.04 -3.92
C THR A 177 5.48 6.68 -2.87
N VAL A 178 5.90 6.34 -1.65
CA VAL A 178 4.97 6.04 -0.55
C VAL A 178 4.12 7.25 -0.17
N LEU A 179 4.69 8.45 -0.11
CA LEU A 179 3.93 9.67 0.18
C LEU A 179 2.91 9.99 -0.92
N SER A 180 3.25 9.75 -2.18
CA SER A 180 2.33 9.91 -3.32
C SER A 180 1.11 8.98 -3.17
N MET A 181 1.31 7.71 -2.83
CA MET A 181 0.22 6.76 -2.58
C MET A 181 -0.69 7.22 -1.42
N LEU A 182 -0.10 7.68 -0.31
CA LEU A 182 -0.89 8.19 0.83
C LEU A 182 -1.71 9.44 0.46
N ARG A 183 -1.18 10.31 -0.42
CA ARG A 183 -1.93 11.48 -0.91
C ARG A 183 -3.13 11.06 -1.76
N VAL A 184 -3.00 10.00 -2.56
CA VAL A 184 -4.13 9.43 -3.31
C VAL A 184 -5.21 8.92 -2.35
N THR A 185 -4.82 8.18 -1.30
CA THR A 185 -5.78 7.71 -0.28
C THR A 185 -6.54 8.88 0.37
N ILE A 186 -5.84 9.95 0.73
CA ILE A 186 -6.46 11.16 1.28
C ILE A 186 -7.38 11.84 0.25
N GLY A 187 -6.93 11.97 -0.99
CA GLY A 187 -7.71 12.55 -2.09
C GLY A 187 -9.00 11.76 -2.35
N TYR A 188 -8.94 10.43 -2.25
CA TYR A 188 -10.10 9.56 -2.38
C TYR A 188 -11.13 9.79 -1.29
N LEU A 189 -10.70 9.82 -0.02
CA LEU A 189 -11.60 10.12 1.11
C LEU A 189 -12.24 11.51 0.99
N ALA A 190 -11.47 12.51 0.56
CA ALA A 190 -11.98 13.86 0.33
C ALA A 190 -13.00 13.89 -0.81
N ALA A 191 -12.76 13.14 -1.90
CA ALA A 191 -13.68 13.03 -3.02
C ALA A 191 -14.98 12.32 -2.62
N LEU A 192 -14.93 11.26 -1.81
CA LEU A 192 -16.12 10.60 -1.27
C LEU A 192 -16.99 11.57 -0.47
N GLY A 193 -16.39 12.26 0.51
CA GLY A 193 -17.14 13.23 1.31
C GLY A 193 -17.76 14.37 0.48
N ALA A 194 -17.10 14.77 -0.60
CA ALA A 194 -17.64 15.77 -1.53
C ALA A 194 -18.82 15.22 -2.35
N LEU A 195 -18.75 13.99 -2.85
CA LEU A 195 -19.80 13.36 -3.64
C LEU A 195 -21.04 13.02 -2.80
N GLU A 196 -20.85 12.53 -1.57
CA GLU A 196 -21.94 12.26 -0.62
C GLU A 196 -22.64 13.56 -0.18
N GLY A 197 -21.88 14.62 0.05
CA GLY A 197 -22.41 15.92 0.43
C GLY A 197 -23.20 16.64 -0.67
N VAL A 198 -22.98 16.30 -1.95
CA VAL A 198 -23.76 16.82 -3.10
C VAL A 198 -25.12 16.09 -3.24
N GLY A 199 -25.26 14.91 -2.64
CA GLY A 199 -26.48 14.09 -2.70
C GLY A 199 -27.50 14.32 -1.57
N SER A 200 -27.18 15.14 -0.56
CA SER A 200 -28.04 15.47 0.60
C SER A 200 -28.74 16.82 0.44
#